data_AF-A0A7Y0BQ81-F1
#
_entry.id   AF-A0A7Y0BQ81-F1
#
_cell.length_a   1.000
_cell.length_b   1.000
_cell.length_c   1.000
_cell.angle_alpha   90.00
_cell.angle_beta   90.00
_cell.angle_gamma   90.00
#
_symmetry.space_group_name_H-M   'P 1'
#
loop_
_entity.id
_entity.type
_entity.pdbx_description
1 polymer ?
#
loop_
_entity_poly.entity_id
_entity_poly.type
_entity_poly.pdbx_seq_one_letter_code
_entity_poly.pdbx_strand_id
1 'polypeptide(L)' 'MARSKPSARDALKKLREQRLELDAQEVRLRDEAATELGKLLVECGAETIEPAQLKRVVQASMALGIDETLKRLAAK' A
#
# COMPACT_ATOMS: atom_id res chain seq x y z
N MET A 1 4.76 -12.23 45.75
CA MET A 1 3.72 -12.31 44.69
C MET A 1 4.38 -12.79 43.41
N ALA A 2 4.36 -14.10 43.14
CA ALA A 2 4.95 -14.67 41.94
C ALA A 2 4.12 -14.23 40.72
N ARG A 3 4.70 -13.43 39.82
CA ARG A 3 4.06 -13.16 38.52
C ARG A 3 4.09 -14.47 37.74
N SER A 4 2.95 -15.15 37.64
CA SER A 4 2.78 -16.31 36.77
C SER A 4 3.21 -15.92 35.35
N LYS A 5 4.17 -16.66 34.77
CA LYS A 5 4.59 -16.47 33.37
C LYS A 5 3.33 -16.51 32.49
N PRO A 6 3.19 -15.62 31.48
CA PRO A 6 2.06 -15.68 30.55
C PRO A 6 1.94 -17.11 30.04
N SER A 7 0.75 -17.70 30.18
CA SER A 7 0.57 -19.07 29.68
C SER A 7 0.76 -19.05 28.15
N ALA A 8 1.25 -20.14 27.57
CA ALA A 8 1.38 -20.24 26.12
C ALA A 8 0.05 -19.96 25.40
N ARG A 9 -1.08 -20.26 26.06
CA ARG A 9 -2.43 -19.93 25.61
C ARG A 9 -2.68 -18.42 25.57
N ASP A 10 -2.29 -17.67 26.59
CA ASP A 10 -2.47 -16.22 26.65
C ASP A 10 -1.60 -15.51 25.60
N ALA A 11 -0.37 -16.00 25.41
CA ALA A 11 0.51 -15.51 24.35
C ALA A 11 -0.08 -15.75 22.95
N LEU A 12 -0.65 -16.93 22.71
CA LEU A 12 -1.32 -17.24 21.44
C LEU A 12 -2.57 -16.37 21.22
N LYS A 13 -3.36 -16.12 22.28
CA LYS A 13 -4.53 -15.24 22.19
C LYS A 13 -4.11 -13.81 21.81
N LYS A 14 -3.11 -13.26 22.49
CA LYS A 14 -2.57 -11.92 22.19
C LYS A 14 -2.04 -11.82 20.77
N LEU A 15 -1.32 -12.83 20.28
CA LEU A 15 -0.81 -12.85 18.91
C LEU A 15 -1.93 -12.78 17.87
N ARG A 16 -3.06 -13.48 18.11
CA ARG A 16 -4.22 -13.45 17.22
C ARG A 16 -4.89 -12.07 17.21
N GLU A 17 -5.03 -11.44 18.38
CA GLU A 17 -5.57 -10.09 18.50
C GLU A 17 -4.69 -9.09 17.73
N GLN A 18 -3.37 -9.14 17.93
CA GLN A 18 -2.42 -8.28 17.20
C GLN A 18 -2.48 -8.50 15.69
N ARG A 19 -2.67 -9.74 15.22
CA ARG A 19 -2.82 -10.01 13.79
C ARG A 19 -4.08 -9.36 13.21
N LEU A 20 -5.21 -9.46 13.91
CA LEU A 20 -6.45 -8.81 13.50
C LEU A 20 -6.33 -7.27 13.46
N GLU A 21 -5.64 -6.70 14.45
CA GLU A 21 -5.34 -5.26 14.47
C GLU A 21 -4.48 -4.84 13.28
N LEU A 22 -3.43 -5.61 12.96
CA LEU A 22 -2.56 -5.35 11.81
C LEU A 22 -3.32 -5.48 10.48
N ASP A 23 -4.16 -6.50 10.33
CA ASP A 23 -4.99 -6.68 9.12
C ASP A 23 -5.92 -5.46 8.93
N ALA A 24 -6.53 -4.96 10.00
CA ALA A 24 -7.37 -3.76 9.96
C ALA A 24 -6.56 -2.49 9.62
N GLN A 25 -5.36 -2.34 10.18
CA GLN A 25 -4.46 -1.23 9.88
C GLN A 25 -3.97 -1.27 8.42
N GLU A 26 -3.64 -2.44 7.88
CA GLU A 26 -3.23 -2.61 6.49
C GLU A 26 -4.33 -2.15 5.52
N VAL A 27 -5.58 -2.55 5.77
CA VAL A 27 -6.72 -2.12 4.96
C VAL A 27 -6.86 -0.60 4.99
N ARG A 28 -6.79 0.01 6.17
CA ARG A 28 -6.86 1.47 6.33
C ARG A 28 -5.72 2.19 5.60
N LEU A 29 -4.48 1.75 5.79
CA LEU A 29 -3.31 2.36 5.17
C LEU A 29 -3.34 2.23 3.65
N ARG A 30 -3.87 1.12 3.12
CA ARG A 30 -4.08 0.96 1.67
C ARG A 30 -5.09 1.96 1.11
N ASP A 31 -6.19 2.19 1.82
CA ASP A 31 -7.22 3.15 1.41
C ASP A 31 -6.71 4.60 1.46
N GLU A 32 -5.99 4.93 2.54
CA GLU A 32 -5.31 6.22 2.70
C GLU A 32 -4.27 6.44 1.56
N ALA A 33 -3.44 5.43 1.26
CA ALA A 33 -2.48 5.50 0.17
C ALA A 33 -3.13 5.63 -1.21
N ALA A 34 -4.22 4.89 -1.47
CA ALA A 34 -4.97 5.00 -2.72
C ALA A 34 -5.57 6.41 -2.91
N THR A 35 -6.07 6.99 -1.83
CA THR A 35 -6.60 8.36 -1.81
C THR A 35 -5.52 9.39 -2.14
N GLU A 36 -4.36 9.31 -1.48
CA GLU A 36 -3.25 10.24 -1.74
C GLU A 36 -2.69 10.09 -3.17
N LEU A 37 -2.55 8.86 -3.66
CA LEU A 37 -2.15 8.62 -5.05
C LEU A 37 -3.17 9.19 -6.05
N GLY A 38 -4.48 9.05 -5.76
CA GLY A 38 -5.54 9.64 -6.58
C GLY A 38 -5.43 11.17 -6.68
N LYS A 39 -5.15 11.85 -5.56
CA LYS A 39 -4.93 13.31 -5.54
C LYS A 39 -3.73 13.70 -6.41
N LEU A 40 -2.59 13.03 -6.23
CA LEU A 40 -1.37 13.29 -7.01
C LEU A 40 -1.59 13.10 -8.51
N LEU A 41 -2.34 12.08 -8.90
CA LEU A 41 -2.69 11.85 -10.31
C LEU A 41 -3.49 13.03 -10.88
N VAL A 42 -4.50 13.52 -10.16
CA VAL A 42 -5.28 14.69 -10.58
C VAL A 42 -4.42 15.96 -10.62
N GLU A 43 -3.58 16.20 -9.61
CA GLU A 43 -2.67 17.35 -9.59
C GLU A 43 -1.69 17.37 -10.78
N CYS A 44 -1.29 16.18 -11.25
CA CYS A 44 -0.43 16.01 -12.41
C CYS A 44 -1.20 16.03 -13.75
N GLY A 45 -2.50 16.28 -13.75
CA GLY A 45 -3.32 16.34 -14.96
C GLY A 45 -3.59 14.96 -15.58
N ALA A 46 -3.52 13.87 -14.81
CA ALA A 46 -3.73 12.52 -15.32
C ALA A 46 -5.16 12.30 -15.85
N GLU A 47 -6.12 13.16 -15.50
CA GLU A 47 -7.46 13.20 -16.08
C GLU A 47 -7.46 13.48 -17.59
N THR A 48 -6.36 14.00 -18.13
CA THR A 48 -6.17 14.19 -19.57
C THR A 48 -5.74 12.91 -20.30
N ILE A 49 -5.36 11.86 -19.55
CA ILE A 49 -4.94 10.57 -20.08
C ILE A 49 -6.15 9.64 -20.16
N GLU A 50 -6.27 8.93 -21.28
CA GLU A 50 -7.32 7.92 -21.46
C GLU A 50 -7.20 6.82 -20.38
N PRO A 51 -8.29 6.42 -19.69
CA PRO A 51 -8.20 5.55 -18.53
C PRO A 51 -7.46 4.22 -18.76
N ALA A 52 -7.62 3.60 -19.93
CA ALA A 52 -6.91 2.36 -20.24
C ALA A 52 -5.41 2.58 -20.50
N GLN A 53 -5.01 3.75 -20.99
CA GLN A 53 -3.59 4.15 -21.08
C GLN A 53 -3.00 4.42 -19.69
N LEU A 54 -3.71 5.18 -18.84
CA LEU A 54 -3.26 5.46 -17.48
C LEU A 54 -3.05 4.16 -16.69
N LYS A 55 -4.02 3.23 -16.77
CA LYS A 55 -3.91 1.90 -16.14
C LYS A 55 -2.66 1.14 -16.62
N ARG A 56 -2.36 1.17 -17.92
CA ARG A 56 -1.18 0.50 -18.48
C ARG A 56 0.12 1.13 -17.98
N VAL A 57 0.18 2.46 -17.91
CA VAL A 57 1.35 3.17 -17.37
C VAL A 57 1.57 2.77 -15.91
N VAL A 58 0.54 2.82 -15.07
CA VAL A 58 0.64 2.42 -13.66
C VAL A 58 1.10 0.96 -13.52
N GLN A 59 0.54 0.04 -14.30
CA GLN A 59 0.94 -1.37 -14.28
C GLN A 59 2.40 -1.57 -14.72
N ALA A 60 2.84 -0.87 -15.77
CA ALA A 60 4.23 -0.92 -16.22
C ALA A 60 5.19 -0.35 -15.16
N SER A 61 4.82 0.76 -14.52
CA SER A 61 5.57 1.38 -13.43
C SER A 61 5.72 0.45 -12.23
N MET A 62 4.67 -0.28 -11.87
CA MET A 62 4.73 -1.26 -10.77
C MET A 62 5.59 -2.47 -11.10
N ALA A 63 5.63 -2.92 -12.37
CA ALA A 63 6.41 -4.07 -12.78
C ALA A 63 7.91 -3.77 -12.94
N LEU A 64 8.27 -2.57 -13.42
CA LEU A 64 9.66 -2.15 -13.64
C LEU A 64 10.28 -1.43 -12.44
N GLY A 65 9.44 -0.87 -11.55
CA GLY A 65 9.84 0.12 -10.56
C GLY A 65 9.72 1.55 -11.11
N ILE A 66 9.40 2.49 -10.22
CA ILE A 66 9.14 3.89 -10.58
C ILE A 66 10.39 4.53 -11.21
N ASP A 67 11.57 4.29 -10.64
CA ASP A 67 12.83 4.89 -11.11
C ASP A 67 13.19 4.50 -12.54
N GLU A 68 13.07 3.21 -12.88
CA GLU A 68 13.35 2.71 -14.23
C GLU A 68 12.30 3.21 -15.23
N THR A 69 11.05 3.37 -14.78
CA THR A 69 9.97 3.88 -15.63
C THR A 69 10.15 5.35 -15.94
N LEU A 70 10.54 6.17 -14.96
CA LEU A 70 10.86 7.59 -15.14
C LEU A 70 12.01 7.79 -16.14
N LYS A 71 13.08 6.98 -16.05
CA LYS A 71 14.20 7.04 -17.01
C LYS A 71 13.75 6.84 -18.45
N ARG A 72 12.85 5.88 -18.69
CA ARG A 72 12.33 5.58 -20.04
C ARG A 72 11.42 6.69 -20.57
N LEU A 73 10.65 7.33 -19.70
CA LEU A 73 9.82 8.48 -20.07
C LEU A 73 10.67 9.70 -20.42
N ALA A 74 11.77 9.94 -19.70
CA ALA A 74 12.69 11.04 -19.97
C ALA A 74 13.59 10.82 -21.20
N ALA A 75 13.76 9.57 -21.65
CA ALA A 75 14.55 9.22 -22.83
C ALA A 75 13.77 9.38 -24.16
N LYS A 76 12.52 9.83 -24.09
CA LYS A 76 11.65 10.14 -25.23
C LYS A 76 11.48 11.64 -25.37
#